data_AF-A0A6J6WD00-F1
#
_entry.id   AF-A0A6J6WD00-F1
#
_cell.length_a   1.000
_cell.length_b   1.000
_cell.length_c   1.000
_cell.angle_alpha   90.00
_cell.angle_beta   90.00
_cell.angle_gamma   90.00
#
_symmetry.space_group_name_H-M   'P 1'
#
loop_
_entity.id
_entity.type
_entity.pdbx_description
1 polymer ?
#
loop_
_entity_poly.entity_id
_entity_poly.type
_entity_poly.pdbx_seq_one_letter_code
_entity_poly.pdbx_strand_id
1 'polypeptide(L)'
;MLRNVIDALDLEFHDGVHPRFGVVDVVPFVALDPAQRAEALALRDQTAEWLGDLGVSTFLYGEVNGIERTLPEVRKTAFVTLSPDFGPALPDEEVGATAVGERSILLAWNMFVEGVDLAAAKRLAGQLRRPGIRTLGLAVGPRFQVSCNLVDPLTTGPAVAYDALVELLPEGASIAECELVGLAPRAVLDAIEPSRWTQLGLSEQLTIESHLENVATSR
;
A
#
# COMPACT_ATOMS: atom_id res chain seq x y z
N MET A 1 16.25 -10.57 -4.18
CA MET A 1 15.42 -9.54 -4.81
C MET A 1 15.90 -8.15 -4.43
N LEU A 2 15.79 -7.71 -3.17
CA LEU A 2 16.07 -6.32 -2.77
C LEU A 2 17.45 -5.80 -3.20
N ARG A 3 18.53 -6.55 -2.94
CA ARG A 3 19.89 -6.18 -3.39
C ARG A 3 19.94 -5.89 -4.90
N ASN A 4 19.42 -6.79 -5.72
CA ASN A 4 19.45 -6.62 -7.17
C ASN A 4 18.70 -5.37 -7.63
N VAL A 5 17.64 -4.98 -6.92
CA VAL A 5 16.85 -3.78 -7.26
C VAL A 5 17.62 -2.52 -6.86
N ILE A 6 18.22 -2.52 -5.67
CA ILE A 6 19.09 -1.44 -5.18
C ILE A 6 20.29 -1.22 -6.12
N ASP A 7 20.91 -2.29 -6.59
CA ASP A 7 22.11 -2.21 -7.44
C ASP A 7 21.80 -1.83 -8.91
N ALA A 8 20.54 -1.93 -9.34
CA ALA A 8 20.16 -1.83 -10.76
C ALA A 8 19.24 -0.65 -11.11
N LEU A 9 18.61 -0.02 -10.12
CA LEU A 9 17.70 1.09 -10.33
C LEU A 9 18.26 2.36 -9.72
N ASP A 10 17.92 3.47 -10.36
CA ASP A 10 18.32 4.81 -9.99
C ASP A 10 17.07 5.70 -9.92
N LEU A 11 16.86 6.30 -8.74
CA LEU A 11 15.70 7.13 -8.43
C LEU A 11 15.74 8.49 -9.13
N GLU A 12 16.90 8.98 -9.55
CA GLU A 12 17.04 10.26 -10.27
C GLU A 12 16.29 10.22 -11.60
N PHE A 13 16.28 9.06 -12.26
CA PHE A 13 15.62 8.85 -13.54
C PHE A 13 14.20 8.28 -13.43
N HIS A 14 13.72 8.04 -12.21
CA HIS A 14 12.38 7.47 -11.99
C HIS A 14 11.28 8.55 -12.10
N ASP A 15 10.37 8.37 -13.06
CA ASP A 15 9.10 9.12 -13.15
C ASP A 15 7.91 8.23 -12.79
N GLY A 16 7.04 8.72 -11.91
CA GLY A 16 5.90 7.96 -11.42
C GLY A 16 4.89 8.81 -10.66
N VAL A 17 3.63 8.38 -10.72
CA VAL A 17 2.48 9.15 -10.21
C VAL A 17 2.29 9.02 -8.70
N HIS A 18 2.87 7.99 -8.08
CA HIS A 18 2.83 7.78 -6.64
C HIS A 18 4.04 8.43 -5.95
N PRO A 19 3.85 8.99 -4.74
CA PRO A 19 4.97 9.42 -3.90
C PRO A 19 5.90 8.25 -3.57
N ARG A 20 7.20 8.52 -3.56
CA ARG A 20 8.28 7.53 -3.35
C ARG A 20 9.27 8.02 -2.30
N PHE A 21 9.92 7.08 -1.64
CA PHE A 21 10.92 7.28 -0.59
C PHE A 21 12.30 6.76 -1.02
N GLY A 22 12.33 5.70 -1.82
CA GLY A 22 13.54 5.11 -2.40
C GLY A 22 13.21 4.11 -3.49
N VAL A 23 14.26 3.57 -4.12
CA VAL A 23 14.21 2.48 -5.10
C VAL A 23 13.43 1.27 -4.55
N VAL A 24 13.64 0.98 -3.27
CA VAL A 24 12.76 0.13 -2.47
C VAL A 24 12.00 1.03 -1.49
N ASP A 25 10.78 1.42 -1.87
CA ASP A 25 10.01 2.43 -1.12
C ASP A 25 9.49 1.91 0.24
N VAL A 26 9.00 0.67 0.27
CA VAL A 26 8.44 0.04 1.48
C VAL A 26 8.60 -1.48 1.47
N VAL A 27 8.98 -2.05 2.62
CA VAL A 27 9.05 -3.51 2.85
C VAL A 27 8.16 -3.88 4.03
N PRO A 28 6.90 -4.28 3.79
CA PRO A 28 5.98 -4.68 4.85
C PRO A 28 6.17 -6.15 5.23
N PHE A 29 6.13 -6.43 6.53
CA PHE A 29 5.94 -7.76 7.12
C PHE A 29 4.53 -7.83 7.68
N VAL A 30 3.80 -8.89 7.31
CA VAL A 30 2.40 -9.08 7.69
C VAL A 30 2.24 -10.51 8.17
N ALA A 31 1.86 -10.68 9.43
CA ALA A 31 1.53 -11.99 9.97
C ALA A 31 0.11 -12.38 9.49
N LEU A 32 -0.01 -13.49 8.76
CA LEU A 32 -1.30 -14.01 8.31
C LEU A 32 -2.06 -14.69 9.46
N ASP A 33 -1.33 -15.36 10.36
CA ASP A 33 -1.82 -15.79 11.66
C ASP A 33 -1.33 -14.79 12.73
N PRO A 34 -2.25 -14.16 13.51
CA PRO A 34 -1.87 -13.28 14.62
C PRO A 34 -0.88 -13.88 15.62
N ALA A 35 -0.86 -15.20 15.80
CA ALA A 35 0.10 -15.89 16.66
C ALA A 35 1.55 -15.74 16.18
N GLN A 36 1.76 -15.47 14.89
CA GLN A 36 3.08 -15.31 14.26
C GLN A 36 3.57 -13.85 14.24
N ARG A 37 2.85 -12.91 14.87
CA ARG A 37 3.24 -11.49 14.87
C ARG A 37 4.66 -11.26 15.40
N ALA A 38 5.08 -12.00 16.42
CA ALA A 38 6.43 -11.88 16.97
C ALA A 38 7.52 -12.27 15.95
N GLU A 39 7.25 -13.29 15.12
CA GLU A 39 8.15 -13.71 14.05
C GLU A 39 8.21 -12.64 12.93
N ALA A 40 7.07 -12.06 12.55
CA ALA A 40 7.01 -10.96 11.59
C ALA A 40 7.81 -9.73 12.05
N LEU A 41 7.73 -9.37 13.34
CA LEU A 41 8.54 -8.31 13.94
C LEU A 41 10.04 -8.64 13.90
N ALA A 42 10.42 -9.88 14.25
CA ALA A 42 11.81 -10.30 14.20
C ALA A 42 12.39 -10.26 12.77
N LEU A 43 11.61 -10.68 11.77
CA LEU A 43 12.00 -10.62 10.36
C LEU A 43 12.09 -9.18 9.84
N ARG A 44 11.18 -8.30 10.27
CA ARG A 44 11.24 -6.87 10.00
C ARG A 44 12.56 -6.28 10.48
N ASP A 45 12.92 -6.52 11.74
CA ASP A 45 14.11 -5.94 12.35
C ASP A 45 15.39 -6.45 11.67
N GLN A 46 15.48 -7.77 11.43
CA GLN A 46 16.60 -8.37 10.69
C GLN A 46 16.74 -7.80 9.28
N THR A 47 15.62 -7.57 8.58
CA THR A 47 15.63 -7.01 7.22
C THR A 47 16.05 -5.54 7.22
N ALA A 48 15.60 -4.78 8.22
CA ALA A 48 15.95 -3.37 8.36
C ALA A 48 17.43 -3.17 8.68
N GLU A 49 17.97 -3.97 9.61
CA GLU A 49 19.40 -3.98 9.93
C GLU A 49 20.22 -4.37 8.71
N TRP A 50 19.83 -5.45 8.02
CA TRP A 50 20.51 -5.89 6.80
C TRP A 50 20.53 -4.82 5.70
N LEU A 51 19.42 -4.10 5.46
CA LEU A 51 19.40 -2.98 4.52
C LEU A 51 20.32 -1.83 4.95
N GLY A 52 20.38 -1.55 6.25
CA GLY A 52 21.33 -0.60 6.83
C GLY A 52 22.78 -0.97 6.55
N ASP A 53 23.14 -2.25 6.70
CA ASP A 53 24.47 -2.77 6.36
C ASP A 53 24.81 -2.65 4.87
N LEU A 54 23.80 -2.54 3.99
CA LEU A 54 23.98 -2.25 2.56
C LEU A 54 24.17 -0.76 2.27
N GLY A 55 24.14 0.10 3.28
CA GLY A 55 24.25 1.55 3.10
C GLY A 55 22.91 2.23 2.81
N VAL A 56 21.77 1.56 2.99
CA VAL A 56 20.46 2.16 2.76
C VAL A 56 19.94 2.80 4.05
N SER A 57 19.62 4.09 4.01
CA SER A 57 18.93 4.76 5.13
C SER A 57 17.56 4.12 5.34
N THR A 58 17.40 3.46 6.49
CA THR A 58 16.25 2.60 6.74
C THR A 58 15.46 3.07 7.97
N PHE A 59 14.14 3.18 7.80
CA PHE A 59 13.23 3.65 8.83
C PHE A 59 12.22 2.57 9.18
N LEU A 60 12.05 2.32 10.47
CA LEU A 60 11.01 1.44 10.99
C LEU A 60 9.67 2.17 11.06
N TYR A 61 8.61 1.50 10.60
CA TYR A 61 7.22 1.88 10.82
C TYR A 61 6.40 0.73 11.42
N GLY A 62 5.21 1.04 11.94
CA GLY A 62 4.43 0.16 12.82
C GLY A 62 4.85 0.33 14.26
N GLU A 63 4.72 -0.73 15.06
CA GLU A 63 5.14 -0.71 16.47
C GLU A 63 6.67 -0.72 16.60
N VAL A 64 7.24 0.35 17.16
CA VAL A 64 8.69 0.48 17.44
C VAL A 64 8.89 0.87 18.90
N ASN A 65 9.45 -0.03 19.71
CA ASN A 65 9.68 0.18 21.15
C ASN A 65 8.42 0.65 21.91
N GLY A 66 7.26 0.07 21.61
CA GLY A 66 5.98 0.43 22.23
C GLY A 66 5.37 1.75 21.72
N ILE A 67 5.95 2.37 20.69
CA ILE A 67 5.43 3.57 20.03
C ILE A 67 4.98 3.21 18.62
N GLU A 68 3.74 3.52 18.28
CA GLU A 68 3.21 3.34 16.93
C GLU A 68 3.69 4.48 16.00
N ARG A 69 4.31 4.14 14.87
CA ARG A 69 4.72 5.08 13.82
C ARG A 69 3.99 4.75 12.53
N THR A 70 3.17 5.65 11.98
CA THR A 70 2.55 5.36 10.68
C THR A 70 3.50 5.63 9.52
N LEU A 71 3.39 4.86 8.43
CA LEU A 71 4.22 5.04 7.24
C LEU A 71 4.19 6.49 6.69
N PRO A 72 3.04 7.20 6.60
CA PRO A 72 3.05 8.59 6.16
C PRO A 72 3.72 9.56 7.13
N GLU A 73 3.67 9.32 8.44
CA GLU A 73 4.40 10.13 9.43
C GLU A 73 5.91 9.93 9.28
N VAL A 74 6.34 8.67 9.12
CA VAL A 74 7.75 8.34 8.86
C VAL A 74 8.24 9.08 7.60
N ARG A 75 7.52 8.94 6.47
CA ARG A 75 7.89 9.64 5.22
C ARG A 75 7.92 11.16 5.34
N LYS A 76 7.04 11.74 6.16
CA LYS A 76 6.97 13.19 6.34
C LYS A 76 8.09 13.74 7.21
N THR A 77 8.56 12.96 8.18
CA THR A 77 9.49 13.42 9.23
C THR A 77 10.93 12.92 9.05
N ALA A 78 11.13 11.91 8.19
CA ALA A 78 12.43 11.37 7.82
C ALA A 78 13.40 12.49 7.41
N PHE A 79 14.62 12.43 7.94
CA PHE A 79 15.73 13.38 7.70
C PHE A 79 15.48 14.83 8.17
N VAL A 80 14.30 15.12 8.72
CA VAL A 80 13.97 16.43 9.30
C VAL A 80 13.99 16.36 10.82
N THR A 81 13.17 15.49 11.39
CA THR A 81 13.07 15.28 12.85
C THR A 81 13.22 13.82 13.23
N LEU A 82 13.12 12.90 12.27
CA LEU A 82 13.33 11.47 12.46
C LEU A 82 14.62 11.08 11.76
N SER A 83 15.58 10.54 12.52
CA SER A 83 16.78 9.91 11.96
C SER A 83 16.47 8.47 11.52
N PRO A 84 17.20 7.93 10.54
CA PRO A 84 17.12 6.51 10.20
C PRO A 84 17.34 5.63 11.44
N ASP A 85 16.58 4.55 11.55
CA ASP A 85 16.78 3.55 12.62
C ASP A 85 18.01 2.68 12.30
N PHE A 86 18.32 2.48 11.02
CA PHE A 86 19.52 1.79 10.53
C PHE A 86 20.11 2.47 9.29
N GLY A 87 21.40 2.23 9.05
CA GLY A 87 22.12 2.75 7.89
C GLY A 87 22.59 4.21 8.04
N PRO A 88 23.03 4.83 6.94
CA PRO A 88 23.59 6.19 6.95
C PRO A 88 22.56 7.25 7.34
N ALA A 89 23.02 8.35 7.96
CA ALA A 89 22.17 9.45 8.42
C ALA A 89 21.53 10.27 7.29
N LEU A 90 22.11 10.22 6.08
CA LEU A 90 21.60 10.86 4.87
C LEU A 90 21.42 9.80 3.80
N PRO A 91 20.35 9.89 2.98
CA PRO A 91 20.12 8.93 1.92
C PRO A 91 21.12 9.13 0.79
N ASP A 92 21.44 8.04 0.10
CA ASP A 92 22.04 8.10 -1.23
C ASP A 92 21.01 8.67 -2.23
N GLU A 93 21.45 9.51 -3.18
CA GLU A 93 20.53 10.19 -4.12
C GLU A 93 19.95 9.22 -5.16
N GLU A 94 20.71 8.21 -5.58
CA GLU A 94 20.29 7.19 -6.56
C GLU A 94 19.37 6.15 -5.89
N VAL A 95 19.61 5.81 -4.62
CA VAL A 95 18.85 4.74 -3.92
C VAL A 95 17.68 5.30 -3.11
N GLY A 96 17.83 6.47 -2.49
CA GLY A 96 16.90 7.03 -1.53
C GLY A 96 16.87 6.31 -0.18
N ALA A 97 15.68 6.15 0.40
CA ALA A 97 15.46 5.55 1.70
C ALA A 97 14.37 4.47 1.67
N THR A 98 14.45 3.52 2.59
CA THR A 98 13.47 2.42 2.70
C THR A 98 12.70 2.50 4.01
N ALA A 99 11.38 2.32 3.96
CA ALA A 99 10.56 2.10 5.15
C ALA A 99 10.27 0.61 5.35
N VAL A 100 10.67 0.02 6.48
CA VAL A 100 10.45 -1.39 6.80
C VAL A 100 9.52 -1.48 8.00
N GLY A 101 8.48 -2.30 7.96
CA GLY A 101 7.49 -2.28 9.03
C GLY A 101 6.67 -3.55 9.16
N GLU A 102 6.20 -3.79 10.38
CA GLU A 102 5.19 -4.80 10.66
C GLU A 102 3.83 -4.11 10.67
N ARG A 103 2.84 -4.72 10.02
CA ARG A 103 1.48 -4.17 10.02
C ARG A 103 0.44 -5.27 9.80
N SER A 104 -0.79 -4.96 10.19
CA SER A 104 -1.97 -5.67 9.72
C SER A 104 -2.11 -5.63 8.20
N ILE A 105 -2.93 -6.53 7.68
CA ILE A 105 -3.27 -6.58 6.25
C ILE A 105 -3.84 -5.22 5.80
N LEU A 106 -3.37 -4.78 4.63
CA LEU A 106 -3.81 -3.56 3.96
C LEU A 106 -4.17 -3.96 2.54
N LEU A 107 -5.31 -3.47 2.07
CA LEU A 107 -5.76 -3.67 0.70
C LEU A 107 -5.49 -2.42 -0.14
N ALA A 108 -4.68 -2.55 -1.19
CA ALA A 108 -4.52 -1.51 -2.20
C ALA A 108 -5.56 -1.74 -3.29
N TRP A 109 -6.53 -0.83 -3.39
CA TRP A 109 -7.71 -0.99 -4.23
C TRP A 109 -8.11 0.34 -4.84
N ASN A 110 -8.26 0.39 -6.16
CA ASN A 110 -8.41 1.62 -6.92
C ASN A 110 -9.76 1.67 -7.65
N MET A 111 -10.32 2.87 -7.78
CA MET A 111 -11.51 3.13 -8.59
C MET A 111 -11.16 4.08 -9.72
N PHE A 112 -11.32 3.63 -10.97
CA PHE A 112 -11.20 4.49 -12.14
C PHE A 112 -12.50 5.25 -12.36
N VAL A 113 -12.40 6.57 -12.47
CA VAL A 113 -13.55 7.47 -12.57
C VAL A 113 -13.60 8.15 -13.93
N GLU A 114 -14.79 8.26 -14.48
CA GLU A 114 -15.09 8.93 -15.75
C GLU A 114 -16.00 10.14 -15.54
N GLY A 115 -16.07 11.02 -16.55
CA GLY A 115 -16.84 12.27 -16.47
C GLY A 115 -16.23 13.32 -15.53
N VAL A 116 -14.97 13.12 -15.12
CA VAL A 116 -14.25 14.01 -14.19
C VAL A 116 -12.83 14.30 -14.70
N ASP A 117 -12.25 15.42 -14.26
CA ASP A 117 -10.85 15.75 -14.48
C ASP A 117 -9.98 15.39 -13.25
N LEU A 118 -8.67 15.59 -13.36
CA LEU A 118 -7.73 15.32 -12.25
C LEU A 118 -8.06 16.13 -10.98
N ALA A 119 -8.53 17.38 -11.13
CA ALA A 119 -8.87 18.22 -9.99
C ALA A 119 -10.08 17.66 -9.25
N ALA A 120 -11.09 17.19 -9.97
CA ALA A 120 -12.24 16.48 -9.44
C ALA A 120 -11.86 15.15 -8.80
N ALA A 121 -10.99 14.34 -9.43
CA ALA A 121 -10.50 13.08 -8.83
C ALA A 121 -9.76 13.34 -7.50
N LYS A 122 -8.92 14.37 -7.40
CA LYS A 122 -8.26 14.78 -6.15
C LYS A 122 -9.26 15.23 -5.08
N ARG A 123 -10.30 15.96 -5.46
CA ARG A 123 -11.37 16.40 -4.55
C ARG A 123 -12.17 15.19 -4.02
N LEU A 124 -12.57 14.28 -4.90
CA LEU A 124 -13.27 13.04 -4.55
C LEU A 124 -12.43 12.18 -3.60
N ALA A 125 -11.14 12.00 -3.89
CA ALA A 125 -10.21 11.32 -3.00
C ALA A 125 -10.17 11.98 -1.62
N GLY A 126 -10.07 13.31 -1.55
CA GLY A 126 -10.09 14.06 -0.30
C GLY A 126 -11.37 13.88 0.51
N GLN A 127 -12.53 13.84 -0.14
CA GLN A 127 -13.84 13.63 0.50
C GLN A 127 -14.05 12.19 0.96
N LEU A 128 -13.55 11.21 0.21
CA LEU A 128 -13.65 9.79 0.57
C LEU A 128 -12.74 9.43 1.77
N ARG A 129 -11.64 10.17 1.93
CA ARG A 129 -10.62 9.93 2.97
C ARG A 129 -11.25 9.99 4.36
N ARG A 130 -11.07 8.93 5.14
CA ARG A 130 -11.57 8.81 6.52
C ARG A 130 -10.74 7.78 7.30
N PRO A 131 -10.88 7.66 8.63
CA PRO A 131 -10.27 6.55 9.36
C PRO A 131 -10.58 5.21 8.68
N GLY A 132 -9.57 4.37 8.46
CA GLY A 132 -9.71 3.12 7.71
C GLY A 132 -9.43 3.22 6.20
N ILE A 133 -9.57 4.40 5.58
CA ILE A 133 -9.36 4.60 4.14
C ILE A 133 -8.40 5.76 3.88
N ARG A 134 -7.24 5.45 3.32
CA ARG A 134 -6.31 6.45 2.78
C ARG A 134 -6.52 6.54 1.28
N THR A 135 -6.51 7.74 0.74
CA THR A 135 -6.81 7.96 -0.68
C THR A 135 -5.83 8.91 -1.35
N LEU A 136 -5.69 8.77 -2.67
CA LEU A 136 -5.03 9.70 -3.56
C LEU A 136 -5.83 9.83 -4.87
N GLY A 137 -5.96 11.05 -5.40
CA GLY A 137 -6.49 11.28 -6.74
C GLY A 137 -5.34 11.38 -7.74
N LEU A 138 -5.29 10.48 -8.71
CA LEU A 138 -4.15 10.31 -9.61
C LEU A 138 -4.58 10.30 -11.08
N ALA A 139 -3.71 10.76 -11.96
CA ALA A 139 -3.81 10.54 -13.40
C ALA A 139 -2.95 9.33 -13.77
N VAL A 140 -3.51 8.38 -14.51
CA VAL A 140 -2.81 7.19 -15.01
C VAL A 140 -3.01 7.14 -16.52
N GLY A 141 -2.02 7.61 -17.26
CA GLY A 141 -2.17 7.88 -18.68
C GLY A 141 -3.33 8.86 -18.92
N PRO A 142 -4.31 8.53 -19.78
CA PRO A 142 -5.47 9.39 -20.03
C PRO A 142 -6.61 9.23 -19.01
N ARG A 143 -6.52 8.28 -18.08
CA ARG A 143 -7.58 7.99 -17.09
C ARG A 143 -7.30 8.65 -15.75
N PHE A 144 -8.35 8.84 -14.96
CA PHE A 144 -8.23 9.31 -13.58
C PHE A 144 -8.70 8.22 -12.61
N GLN A 145 -8.03 8.13 -11.48
CA GLN A 145 -8.39 7.18 -10.43
C GLN A 145 -8.45 7.83 -9.05
N VAL A 146 -9.32 7.29 -8.21
CA VAL A 146 -9.26 7.40 -6.75
C VAL A 146 -8.59 6.13 -6.23
N SER A 147 -7.29 6.23 -5.96
CA SER A 147 -6.53 5.12 -5.38
C SER A 147 -6.81 5.03 -3.88
N CYS A 148 -7.11 3.84 -3.37
CA CYS A 148 -7.42 3.61 -1.96
C CYS A 148 -6.46 2.59 -1.33
N ASN A 149 -5.98 2.91 -0.13
CA ASN A 149 -5.39 1.94 0.79
C ASN A 149 -6.36 1.75 1.97
N LEU A 150 -6.97 0.57 2.03
CA LEU A 150 -7.86 0.17 3.12
C LEU A 150 -7.01 -0.47 4.22
N VAL A 151 -6.83 0.24 5.34
CA VAL A 151 -5.91 -0.19 6.42
C VAL A 151 -6.51 -1.23 7.36
N ASP A 152 -7.82 -1.42 7.29
CA ASP A 152 -8.57 -2.50 7.95
C ASP A 152 -9.72 -2.93 7.03
N PRO A 153 -9.43 -3.77 6.01
CA PRO A 153 -10.38 -4.10 4.96
C PRO A 153 -11.54 -4.99 5.44
N LEU A 154 -11.46 -5.57 6.65
CA LEU A 154 -12.57 -6.33 7.23
C LEU A 154 -13.59 -5.41 7.90
N THR A 155 -13.17 -4.25 8.41
CA THR A 155 -14.08 -3.23 8.94
C THR A 155 -14.57 -2.29 7.84
N THR A 156 -13.69 -1.85 6.94
CA THR A 156 -14.04 -0.94 5.82
C THR A 156 -13.45 -1.47 4.51
N GLY A 157 -14.19 -2.41 3.91
CA GLY A 157 -13.80 -3.08 2.67
C GLY A 157 -14.18 -2.35 1.38
N PRO A 158 -13.83 -2.93 0.21
CA PRO A 158 -14.08 -2.36 -1.11
C PRO A 158 -15.52 -1.93 -1.37
N ALA A 159 -16.51 -2.75 -0.97
CA ALA A 159 -17.93 -2.43 -1.16
C ALA A 159 -18.33 -1.11 -0.47
N VAL A 160 -17.88 -0.91 0.77
CA VAL A 160 -18.17 0.30 1.56
C VAL A 160 -17.46 1.53 0.97
N ALA A 161 -16.24 1.37 0.46
CA ALA A 161 -15.51 2.44 -0.21
C ALA A 161 -16.15 2.82 -1.55
N TYR A 162 -16.58 1.82 -2.33
CA TYR A 162 -17.29 1.98 -3.60
C TYR A 162 -18.59 2.77 -3.41
N ASP A 163 -19.46 2.29 -2.51
CA ASP A 163 -20.78 2.88 -2.28
C ASP A 163 -20.63 4.34 -1.80
N ALA A 164 -19.67 4.61 -0.91
CA ALA A 164 -19.36 5.97 -0.46
C ALA A 164 -18.84 6.87 -1.59
N LEU A 165 -18.06 6.35 -2.55
CA LEU A 165 -17.62 7.17 -3.68
C LEU A 165 -18.78 7.45 -4.64
N VAL A 166 -19.67 6.48 -4.88
CA VAL A 166 -20.87 6.66 -5.73
C VAL A 166 -21.72 7.82 -5.23
N GLU A 167 -21.91 7.96 -3.91
CA GLU A 167 -22.65 9.07 -3.31
C GLU A 167 -21.97 10.45 -3.51
N LEU A 168 -20.66 10.47 -3.72
CA LEU A 168 -19.87 11.68 -3.91
C LEU A 168 -19.74 12.09 -5.39
N LEU A 169 -20.09 11.20 -6.32
CA LEU A 169 -19.93 11.47 -7.75
C LEU A 169 -20.83 12.62 -8.21
N PRO A 170 -20.30 13.58 -8.99
CA PRO A 170 -21.14 14.59 -9.63
C PRO A 170 -22.04 13.96 -10.71
N GLU A 171 -23.09 14.69 -11.10
CA GLU A 171 -23.97 14.28 -12.19
C GLU A 171 -23.18 14.05 -13.48
N GLY A 172 -23.43 12.91 -14.14
CA GLY A 172 -22.73 12.51 -15.36
C GLY A 172 -21.37 11.82 -15.14
N ALA A 173 -20.89 11.70 -13.90
CA ALA A 173 -19.70 10.91 -13.58
C ALA A 173 -20.06 9.48 -13.16
N SER A 174 -19.10 8.56 -13.32
CA SER A 174 -19.26 7.15 -12.98
C SER A 174 -17.94 6.53 -12.51
N ILE A 175 -18.03 5.40 -11.80
CA ILE A 175 -16.90 4.49 -11.62
C ILE A 175 -16.93 3.53 -12.81
N ALA A 176 -15.91 3.59 -13.66
CA ALA A 176 -15.82 2.74 -14.85
C ALA A 176 -15.30 1.34 -14.51
N GLU A 177 -14.39 1.25 -13.55
CA GLU A 177 -13.69 0.02 -13.20
C GLU A 177 -13.09 0.13 -11.80
N CYS A 178 -13.00 -1.02 -11.13
CA CYS A 178 -12.26 -1.16 -9.89
C CYS A 178 -11.11 -2.14 -10.10
N GLU A 179 -10.00 -1.91 -9.41
CA GLU A 179 -8.78 -2.71 -9.54
C GLU A 179 -8.24 -3.04 -8.14
N LEU A 180 -8.05 -4.33 -7.87
CA LEU A 180 -7.24 -4.78 -6.75
C LEU A 180 -5.76 -4.82 -7.17
N VAL A 181 -4.91 -4.13 -6.43
CA VAL A 181 -3.45 -4.18 -6.60
C VAL A 181 -2.88 -5.21 -5.64
N GLY A 182 -2.43 -6.35 -6.19
CA GLY A 182 -1.92 -7.48 -5.41
C GLY A 182 -3.02 -8.45 -5.02
N LEU A 183 -3.06 -8.85 -3.75
CA LEU A 183 -3.94 -9.90 -3.25
C LEU A 183 -4.82 -9.40 -2.10
N ALA A 184 -5.98 -10.03 -1.93
CA ALA A 184 -6.89 -9.83 -0.81
C ALA A 184 -6.95 -11.08 0.10
N PRO A 185 -7.25 -10.95 1.39
CA PRO A 185 -7.70 -12.11 2.18
C PRO A 185 -9.03 -12.64 1.65
N ARG A 186 -9.24 -13.96 1.68
CA ARG A 186 -10.54 -14.58 1.36
C ARG A 186 -11.68 -13.96 2.16
N ALA A 187 -11.44 -13.69 3.45
CA ALA A 187 -12.41 -13.07 4.34
C ALA A 187 -12.94 -11.70 3.84
N VAL A 188 -12.18 -10.96 3.02
CA VAL A 188 -12.68 -9.72 2.40
C VAL A 188 -13.73 -10.03 1.33
N LEU A 189 -13.57 -11.10 0.55
CA LEU A 189 -14.55 -11.52 -0.44
C LEU A 189 -15.80 -12.10 0.23
N ASP A 190 -15.63 -12.89 1.29
CA ASP A 190 -16.74 -13.52 2.03
C ASP A 190 -17.68 -12.48 2.67
N ALA A 191 -17.15 -11.29 2.98
CA ALA A 191 -17.92 -10.17 3.50
C ALA A 191 -18.71 -9.39 2.41
N ILE A 192 -18.58 -9.78 1.14
CA ILE A 192 -19.17 -9.10 -0.02
C ILE A 192 -20.06 -10.08 -0.78
N GLU A 193 -21.27 -9.63 -1.12
CA GLU A 193 -22.17 -10.37 -2.03
C GLU A 193 -21.43 -10.80 -3.31
N PRO A 194 -21.39 -12.10 -3.66
CA PRO A 194 -20.60 -12.60 -4.79
C PRO A 194 -20.91 -11.93 -6.13
N SER A 195 -22.14 -11.45 -6.32
CA SER A 195 -22.57 -10.70 -7.51
C SER A 195 -21.81 -9.38 -7.70
N ARG A 196 -21.21 -8.82 -6.64
CA ARG A 196 -20.44 -7.57 -6.68
C ARG A 196 -18.94 -7.78 -6.92
N TRP A 197 -18.41 -9.00 -6.84
CA TRP A 197 -16.97 -9.24 -6.92
C TRP A 197 -16.37 -8.68 -8.22
N THR A 198 -16.96 -8.99 -9.37
CA THR A 198 -16.50 -8.47 -10.67
C THR A 198 -16.57 -6.94 -10.75
N GLN A 199 -17.64 -6.32 -10.23
CA GLN A 199 -17.76 -4.85 -10.18
C GLN A 199 -16.64 -4.21 -9.36
N LEU A 200 -16.23 -4.87 -8.29
CA LEU A 200 -15.20 -4.41 -7.37
C LEU A 200 -13.80 -4.87 -7.78
N GLY A 201 -13.61 -5.49 -8.95
CA GLY A 201 -12.30 -5.98 -9.39
C GLY A 201 -11.73 -7.06 -8.48
N LEU A 202 -12.60 -7.88 -7.87
CA LEU A 202 -12.25 -8.98 -6.98
C LEU A 202 -12.59 -10.32 -7.64
N SER A 203 -11.80 -11.33 -7.32
CA SER A 203 -12.11 -12.71 -7.71
C SER A 203 -11.44 -13.70 -6.76
N GLU A 204 -11.91 -14.94 -6.74
CA GLU A 204 -11.35 -15.95 -5.85
C GLU A 204 -9.88 -16.24 -6.09
N GLN A 205 -9.42 -16.09 -7.33
CA GLN A 205 -8.03 -16.29 -7.73
C GLN A 205 -7.12 -15.21 -7.16
N LEU A 206 -7.64 -14.02 -6.89
CA LEU A 206 -6.88 -12.90 -6.34
C LEU A 206 -6.78 -12.93 -4.81
N THR A 207 -7.14 -14.05 -4.16
CA THR A 207 -6.95 -14.17 -2.73
C THR A 207 -5.60 -14.75 -2.35
N ILE A 208 -5.10 -14.36 -1.17
CA ILE A 208 -3.86 -14.85 -0.58
C ILE A 208 -3.90 -16.37 -0.44
N GLU A 209 -5.01 -16.91 0.06
CA GLU A 209 -5.21 -18.33 0.33
C GLU A 209 -5.18 -19.15 -0.97
N SER A 210 -5.88 -18.70 -2.02
CA SER A 210 -5.84 -19.36 -3.33
C SER A 210 -4.41 -19.41 -3.89
N HIS A 211 -3.67 -18.31 -3.75
CA HIS A 211 -2.27 -18.26 -4.19
C HIS A 211 -1.38 -19.23 -3.40
N LEU A 212 -1.54 -19.30 -2.08
CA LEU A 212 -0.77 -20.23 -1.24
C LEU A 212 -1.07 -21.70 -1.57
N GLU A 213 -2.33 -22.06 -1.80
CA GLU A 213 -2.75 -23.40 -2.21
C GLU A 213 -2.16 -23.79 -3.58
N ASN A 214 -2.17 -22.87 -4.54
CA ASN A 214 -1.62 -23.10 -5.88
C ASN A 214 -0.09 -23.30 -5.82
N VAL A 215 0.61 -22.51 -5.01
CA VAL A 215 2.06 -22.65 -4.79
C VAL A 215 2.38 -23.99 -4.10
N ALA A 216 1.58 -24.40 -3.12
CA ALA A 216 1.77 -25.68 -2.43
C ALA A 216 1.56 -26.88 -3.35
N THR A 217 0.60 -26.80 -4.27
CA THR A 217 0.29 -27.87 -5.24
C THR A 217 1.30 -27.94 -6.39
N SER A 218 2.05 -26.86 -6.63
CA SER A 218 3.07 -26.77 -7.69
C SER A 218 4.48 -27.21 -7.24
N ARG A 219 4.64 -27.67 -5.99
CA ARG A 219 5.88 -28.21 -5.43
C ARG A 219 5.80 -29.74 -5.33
#